data_AF-A0A157ZYZ3-F1
#
_entry.id   AF-A0A157ZYZ3-F1
#
_cell.length_a   1.000
_cell.length_b   1.000
_cell.length_c   1.000
_cell.angle_alpha   90.00
_cell.angle_beta   90.00
_cell.angle_gamma   90.00
#
_symmetry.space_group_name_H-M   'P 1'
#
loop_
_entity.id
_entity.type
_entity.pdbx_description
1 polymer ?
#
loop_
_entity_poly.entity_id
_entity_poly.type
_entity_poly.pdbx_seq_one_letter_code
_entity_poly.pdbx_strand_id
1 'polypeptide(L)'
;MTESEIRDRIVERLSIQKESQDTVFFREMFISNFARRADLVAVNAKLAAFEIKSARDSLERLPGQLSVYANHFEQVTVVVATKHLLQVMGRLPRRVGLWEATASGDLNEHRSARSRRVIKSNLLTFLPVDELRQLLRRHDQCSTGDRGSLICHANKLDHETIRIYVLEFMRRRTARLESKRKTNPLQVHGQERVTQSMESNLQRFLLQAQTTGSTTATPRRLS
;
A
#
# COMPACT_ATOMS: atom_id res chain seq x y z
N MET A 1 6.48 18.25 -11.41
CA MET A 1 5.65 17.71 -10.32
C MET A 1 6.42 16.67 -9.52
N THR A 2 6.29 16.70 -8.19
CA THR A 2 6.75 15.66 -7.26
C THR A 2 5.77 14.48 -7.25
N GLU A 3 6.19 13.34 -6.69
CA GLU A 3 5.32 12.17 -6.53
C GLU A 3 4.05 12.50 -5.73
N SER A 4 4.15 13.32 -4.67
CA SER A 4 2.98 13.73 -3.88
C SER A 4 2.00 14.57 -4.68
N GLU A 5 2.49 15.57 -5.42
CA GLU A 5 1.64 16.41 -6.28
C GLU A 5 0.92 15.58 -7.35
N ILE A 6 1.63 14.64 -7.98
CA ILE A 6 1.03 13.73 -8.96
C ILE A 6 -0.07 12.90 -8.30
N ARG A 7 0.19 12.35 -7.10
CA ARG A 7 -0.79 11.57 -6.34
C ARG A 7 -2.04 12.39 -6.03
N ASP A 8 -1.87 13.63 -5.59
CA ASP A 8 -2.98 14.50 -5.22
C ASP A 8 -3.83 14.87 -6.44
N ARG A 9 -3.20 15.09 -7.61
CA ARG A 9 -3.92 15.26 -8.88
C ARG A 9 -4.68 14.01 -9.33
N ILE A 10 -4.13 12.81 -9.09
CA ILE A 10 -4.86 11.56 -9.40
C ILE A 10 -6.12 11.48 -8.53
N VAL A 11 -5.99 11.75 -7.23
CA VAL A 11 -7.12 11.75 -6.29
C VAL A 11 -8.17 12.79 -6.71
N GLU A 12 -7.77 14.02 -7.01
CA GLU A 12 -8.67 15.08 -7.48
C GLU A 12 -9.43 14.66 -8.75
N ARG A 13 -8.71 14.21 -9.79
CA ARG A 13 -9.32 13.77 -11.06
C ARG A 13 -10.32 12.64 -10.85
N LEU A 14 -9.97 11.64 -10.02
CA LEU A 14 -10.85 10.50 -9.76
C LEU A 14 -12.04 10.87 -8.86
N SER A 15 -11.91 11.87 -8.00
CA SER A 15 -12.98 12.31 -7.09
C SER A 15 -14.07 13.09 -7.81
N ILE A 16 -13.79 13.71 -8.97
CA ILE A 16 -14.77 14.50 -9.73
C ILE A 16 -15.63 13.62 -10.66
N GLN A 17 -15.24 12.37 -10.90
CA GLN A 17 -15.98 11.48 -11.79
C GLN A 17 -17.34 11.07 -11.19
N LYS A 18 -18.39 10.93 -11.99
CA LYS A 18 -19.74 10.61 -11.47
C LYS A 18 -19.82 9.31 -10.65
N GLU A 19 -18.94 8.35 -10.92
CA GLU A 19 -18.84 7.07 -10.20
C GLU A 19 -17.99 7.16 -8.92
N SER A 20 -17.59 8.36 -8.50
CA SER A 20 -16.59 8.57 -7.44
C SER A 20 -17.11 8.58 -6.02
N GLN A 21 -18.44 8.70 -5.80
CA GLN A 21 -19.02 8.98 -4.47
C GLN A 21 -18.58 7.99 -3.38
N ASP A 22 -18.25 6.76 -3.76
CA ASP A 22 -17.80 5.71 -2.84
C ASP A 22 -16.33 5.29 -3.05
N THR A 23 -15.54 6.13 -3.74
CA THR A 23 -14.13 5.83 -4.00
C THR A 23 -13.29 6.16 -2.77
N VAL A 24 -12.59 5.13 -2.31
CA VAL A 24 -11.70 5.20 -1.16
C VAL A 24 -10.25 5.13 -1.64
N PHE A 25 -9.39 6.01 -1.12
CA PHE A 25 -7.99 6.08 -1.51
C PHE A 25 -7.04 5.63 -0.40
N PHE A 26 -6.09 4.76 -0.75
CA PHE A 26 -5.00 4.35 0.11
C PHE A 26 -3.69 4.85 -0.48
N ARG A 27 -2.99 5.70 0.26
CA ARG A 27 -1.62 6.13 -0.06
C ARG A 27 -0.65 5.12 0.54
N GLU A 28 0.41 4.79 -0.19
CA GLU A 28 1.53 3.98 0.34
C GLU A 28 1.13 2.62 0.93
N MET A 29 0.25 1.89 0.24
CA MET A 29 -0.29 0.64 0.75
C MET A 29 0.66 -0.53 0.53
N PHE A 30 1.05 -1.22 1.60
CA PHE A 30 1.84 -2.44 1.50
C PHE A 30 1.03 -3.62 0.94
N ILE A 31 1.65 -4.38 0.05
CA ILE A 31 1.09 -5.59 -0.58
C ILE A 31 2.12 -6.72 -0.58
N SER A 32 1.68 -7.95 -0.88
CA SER A 32 2.56 -9.12 -1.01
C SER A 32 3.44 -9.32 0.23
N ASN A 33 2.83 -9.41 1.42
CA ASN A 33 3.54 -9.53 2.70
C ASN A 33 4.60 -8.44 2.93
N PHE A 34 4.23 -7.18 2.69
CA PHE A 34 5.11 -6.00 2.85
C PHE A 34 6.31 -5.92 1.88
N ALA A 35 6.41 -6.83 0.89
CA ALA A 35 7.51 -6.81 -0.09
C ALA A 35 7.43 -5.66 -1.10
N ARG A 36 6.23 -5.08 -1.28
CA ARG A 36 5.99 -3.95 -2.18
C ARG A 36 5.04 -2.95 -1.54
N ARG A 37 5.19 -1.69 -1.94
CA ARG A 37 4.36 -0.56 -1.52
C ARG A 37 3.76 0.08 -2.75
N ALA A 38 2.44 0.07 -2.86
CA ALA A 38 1.69 0.75 -3.90
C ALA A 38 1.54 2.23 -3.57
N ASP A 39 1.91 3.10 -4.51
CA ASP A 39 1.94 4.55 -4.28
C ASP A 39 0.53 5.11 -4.02
N LEU A 40 -0.45 4.63 -4.79
CA LEU A 40 -1.85 4.94 -4.61
C LEU A 40 -2.73 3.76 -5.03
N VAL A 41 -3.73 3.45 -4.22
CA VAL A 41 -4.78 2.49 -4.54
C VAL A 41 -6.13 3.19 -4.41
N ALA A 42 -6.94 3.08 -5.46
CA ALA A 42 -8.34 3.49 -5.46
C ALA A 42 -9.22 2.24 -5.33
N VAL A 43 -10.17 2.30 -4.41
CA VAL A 43 -11.13 1.24 -4.13
C VAL A 43 -12.52 1.79 -4.34
N ASN A 44 -13.18 1.36 -5.41
CA ASN A 44 -14.60 1.61 -5.66
C ASN A 44 -15.29 0.26 -5.97
N ALA A 45 -16.05 0.16 -7.05
CA ALA A 45 -16.44 -1.12 -7.64
C ALA A 45 -15.25 -2.06 -7.95
N LYS A 46 -14.02 -1.55 -8.09
CA LYS A 46 -12.80 -2.32 -8.41
C LYS A 46 -11.62 -1.93 -7.51
N LEU A 47 -10.65 -2.84 -7.41
CA LEU A 47 -9.31 -2.58 -6.86
C LEU A 47 -8.38 -2.07 -7.97
N ALA A 48 -8.10 -0.75 -7.97
CA ALA A 48 -7.21 -0.12 -8.94
C ALA A 48 -5.93 0.41 -8.28
N ALA A 49 -4.77 0.07 -8.81
CA ALA A 49 -3.48 0.59 -8.36
C ALA A 49 -2.86 1.56 -9.35
N PHE A 50 -2.23 2.59 -8.83
CA PHE A 50 -1.45 3.59 -9.56
C PHE A 50 0.00 3.52 -9.08
N GLU A 51 0.91 3.27 -10.01
CA GLU A 51 2.36 3.37 -9.81
C GLU A 51 2.85 4.69 -10.39
N ILE A 52 3.52 5.52 -9.60
CA ILE A 52 3.93 6.87 -9.98
C ILE A 52 5.44 6.88 -10.23
N LYS A 53 5.86 7.47 -11.35
CA LYS A 53 7.27 7.76 -11.68
C LYS A 53 7.42 9.24 -11.98
N SER A 54 7.84 9.99 -10.97
CA SER A 54 8.11 11.41 -11.07
C SER A 54 9.32 11.68 -11.97
N ALA A 55 9.58 12.96 -12.26
CA ALA A 55 10.74 13.35 -13.06
C ALA A 55 12.10 13.06 -12.38
N ARG A 56 12.13 12.61 -11.13
CA ARG A 56 13.37 12.23 -10.43
C ARG A 56 13.60 10.71 -10.38
N ASP A 57 12.61 9.92 -10.76
CA ASP A 57 12.67 8.46 -10.63
C ASP A 57 13.46 7.80 -11.77
N SER A 58 13.94 6.58 -11.50
CA SER A 58 14.37 5.63 -12.52
C SER A 58 13.24 4.65 -12.85
N LEU A 59 13.29 4.03 -14.04
CA LEU A 59 12.32 3.04 -14.47
C LEU A 59 12.74 1.59 -14.18
N GLU A 60 13.92 1.38 -13.59
CA GLU A 60 14.55 0.06 -13.42
C GLU A 60 13.67 -0.91 -12.63
N ARG A 61 12.98 -0.43 -11.59
CA ARG A 61 12.13 -1.25 -10.73
C ARG A 61 10.73 -1.47 -11.28
N LEU A 62 10.32 -0.72 -12.31
CA LEU A 62 8.96 -0.72 -12.82
C LEU A 62 8.47 -2.10 -13.29
N PRO A 63 9.24 -2.90 -14.05
CA PRO A 63 8.78 -4.22 -14.48
C PRO A 63 8.44 -5.16 -13.33
N GLY A 64 9.28 -5.18 -12.28
CA GLY A 64 9.05 -5.99 -11.09
C GLY A 64 7.84 -5.54 -10.28
N GLN A 65 7.61 -4.22 -10.19
CA GLN A 65 6.41 -3.66 -9.53
C GLN A 65 5.14 -4.04 -10.32
N LEU A 66 5.16 -3.90 -11.64
CA LEU A 66 4.04 -4.26 -12.51
C LEU A 66 3.69 -5.74 -12.46
N SER A 67 4.68 -6.63 -12.36
CA SER A 67 4.44 -8.06 -12.17
C SER A 67 3.64 -8.33 -10.88
N VAL A 68 4.02 -7.69 -9.77
CA VAL A 68 3.32 -7.87 -8.49
C VAL A 68 1.92 -7.24 -8.51
N TYR A 69 1.78 -6.02 -9.04
CA TYR A 69 0.48 -5.33 -9.09
C TYR A 69 -0.47 -6.07 -10.04
N ALA A 70 0.12 -6.54 -11.14
CA ALA A 70 -0.28 -7.59 -12.06
C ALA A 70 -0.94 -8.83 -11.44
N ASN A 71 -0.75 -9.08 -10.15
CA ASN A 71 -1.28 -10.24 -9.44
C ASN A 71 -2.31 -9.88 -8.37
N HIS A 72 -2.36 -8.63 -7.90
CA HIS A 72 -3.16 -8.23 -6.73
C HIS A 72 -4.30 -7.25 -7.06
N PHE A 73 -4.16 -6.48 -8.15
CA PHE A 73 -5.16 -5.48 -8.53
C PHE A 73 -5.89 -5.86 -9.81
N GLU A 74 -7.14 -5.43 -9.89
CA GLU A 74 -7.99 -5.62 -11.07
C GLU A 74 -7.59 -4.66 -12.19
N GLN A 75 -7.17 -3.44 -11.83
CA GLN A 75 -6.62 -2.45 -12.75
C GLN A 75 -5.28 -1.94 -12.23
N VAL A 76 -4.34 -1.73 -13.15
CA VAL A 76 -3.04 -1.15 -12.87
C VAL A 76 -2.79 -0.04 -13.88
N THR A 77 -2.45 1.13 -13.39
CA THR A 77 -2.09 2.31 -14.19
C THR A 77 -0.71 2.78 -13.79
N VAL A 78 0.15 3.07 -14.77
CA VAL A 78 1.42 3.75 -14.52
C VAL A 78 1.23 5.22 -14.86
N VAL A 79 1.61 6.09 -13.93
CA VAL A 79 1.60 7.54 -14.12
C VAL A 79 3.05 8.01 -14.19
N VAL A 80 3.47 8.52 -15.32
CA VAL A 80 4.87 8.90 -15.56
C VAL A 80 5.02 10.37 -15.88
N ALA A 81 6.10 11.00 -15.43
CA ALA A 81 6.48 12.31 -15.95
C ALA A 81 6.77 12.24 -17.46
N THR A 82 6.50 13.32 -18.20
CA THR A 82 6.68 13.41 -19.67
C THR A 82 8.01 12.81 -20.17
N LYS A 83 9.12 13.05 -19.47
CA LYS A 83 10.46 12.52 -19.85
C LYS A 83 10.53 11.00 -19.97
N HIS A 84 9.65 10.27 -19.27
CA HIS A 84 9.61 8.81 -19.26
C HIS A 84 8.59 8.24 -20.24
N LEU A 85 7.69 9.06 -20.81
CA LEU A 85 6.55 8.61 -21.60
C LEU A 85 6.96 7.70 -22.76
N LEU A 86 7.93 8.15 -23.58
CA LEU A 86 8.41 7.38 -24.72
C LEU A 86 9.03 6.04 -24.32
N GLN A 87 9.71 5.99 -23.17
CA GLN A 87 10.36 4.77 -22.68
C GLN A 87 9.34 3.71 -22.23
N VAL A 88 8.18 4.13 -21.72
CA VAL A 88 7.14 3.21 -21.21
C VAL A 88 6.09 2.84 -22.25
N MET A 89 5.77 3.74 -23.18
CA MET A 89 4.66 3.58 -24.13
C MET A 89 4.73 2.28 -24.94
N GLY A 90 5.93 1.91 -25.41
CA GLY A 90 6.16 0.67 -26.16
C GLY A 90 6.44 -0.59 -25.33
N ARG A 91 6.69 -0.44 -24.02
CA ARG A 91 7.14 -1.55 -23.14
C ARG A 91 6.06 -2.04 -22.18
N LEU A 92 5.09 -1.18 -21.85
CA LEU A 92 4.03 -1.54 -20.91
C LEU A 92 3.06 -2.56 -21.54
N PRO A 93 2.67 -3.63 -20.81
CA PRO A 93 1.65 -4.56 -21.26
C PRO A 93 0.37 -3.83 -21.67
N ARG A 94 -0.29 -4.27 -22.76
CA ARG A 94 -1.48 -3.60 -23.32
C ARG A 94 -2.63 -3.37 -22.33
N ARG A 95 -2.69 -4.15 -21.25
CA ARG A 95 -3.74 -4.05 -20.22
C ARG A 95 -3.46 -2.98 -19.16
N VAL A 96 -2.20 -2.55 -19.02
CA VAL A 96 -1.79 -1.55 -18.05
C VAL A 96 -2.12 -0.16 -18.57
N GLY A 97 -2.82 0.64 -17.77
CA GLY A 97 -3.11 2.04 -18.10
C GLY A 97 -1.84 2.87 -18.12
N LEU A 98 -1.81 3.92 -18.91
CA LEU A 98 -0.68 4.84 -19.02
C LEU A 98 -1.20 6.28 -18.97
N TRP A 99 -0.82 6.98 -17.92
CA TRP A 99 -1.06 8.41 -17.77
C TRP A 99 0.27 9.15 -17.78
N GLU A 100 0.25 10.35 -18.32
CA GLU A 100 1.35 11.30 -18.27
C GLU A 100 1.03 12.40 -17.27
N ALA A 101 1.99 12.70 -16.39
CA ALA A 101 1.99 13.89 -15.57
C ALA A 101 2.88 14.95 -16.24
N THR A 102 2.28 16.03 -16.72
CA THR A 102 2.98 17.10 -17.45
C THR A 102 3.67 18.07 -16.48
N ALA A 103 4.59 18.87 -17.01
CA ALA A 103 5.19 19.95 -16.23
C ALA A 103 4.18 21.05 -15.83
N SER A 104 3.11 21.24 -16.62
CA SER A 104 2.03 22.20 -16.34
C SER A 104 1.12 21.79 -15.19
N GLY A 105 1.19 20.54 -14.72
CA GLY A 105 0.34 20.04 -13.64
C GLY A 105 -0.83 19.17 -14.10
N ASP A 106 -0.93 18.92 -15.41
CA ASP A 106 -2.02 18.16 -16.01
C ASP A 106 -1.75 16.65 -15.99
N LEU A 107 -2.83 15.87 -15.95
CA LEU A 107 -2.79 14.43 -16.16
C LEU A 107 -3.40 14.11 -17.53
N ASN A 108 -2.60 13.57 -18.44
CA ASN A 108 -3.06 13.13 -19.76
C ASN A 108 -3.18 11.61 -19.78
N GLU A 109 -4.36 11.10 -20.12
CA GLU A 109 -4.58 9.66 -20.23
C GLU A 109 -4.29 9.20 -21.66
N HIS A 110 -3.17 8.50 -21.85
CA HIS A 110 -2.77 7.94 -23.14
C HIS A 110 -3.38 6.55 -23.38
N ARG A 111 -3.67 5.82 -22.30
CA ARG A 111 -4.28 4.48 -22.36
C ARG A 111 -5.03 4.15 -21.08
N SER A 112 -6.29 3.72 -21.21
CA SER A 112 -7.07 3.24 -20.06
C SER A 112 -6.66 1.84 -19.61
N ALA A 113 -6.66 1.63 -18.30
CA ALA A 113 -6.37 0.32 -17.70
C ALA A 113 -7.54 -0.66 -17.93
N ARG A 114 -7.21 -1.89 -18.35
CA ARG A 114 -8.21 -2.94 -18.58
C ARG A 114 -8.37 -3.79 -17.32
N SER A 115 -9.61 -3.93 -16.87
CA SER A 115 -9.95 -4.77 -15.71
C SER A 115 -9.66 -6.25 -15.99
N ARG A 116 -9.23 -6.97 -14.96
CA ARG A 116 -9.06 -8.43 -15.00
C ARG A 116 -9.49 -9.07 -13.69
N ARG A 117 -9.79 -10.36 -13.76
CA ARG A 117 -10.02 -11.18 -12.57
C ARG A 117 -8.71 -11.42 -11.82
N VAL A 118 -8.70 -11.09 -10.53
CA VAL A 118 -7.59 -11.39 -9.60
C VAL A 118 -7.77 -12.79 -9.02
N ILE A 119 -6.68 -13.53 -8.84
CA ILE A 119 -6.73 -14.87 -8.23
C ILE A 119 -7.20 -14.75 -6.76
N LYS A 120 -8.07 -15.68 -6.32
CA LYS A 120 -8.66 -15.69 -4.98
C LYS A 120 -7.61 -15.57 -3.86
N SER A 121 -6.55 -16.38 -3.94
CA SER A 121 -5.46 -16.36 -2.95
C SER A 121 -4.83 -14.98 -2.80
N ASN A 122 -4.67 -14.24 -3.90
CA ASN A 122 -4.08 -12.90 -3.89
C ASN A 122 -5.05 -11.88 -3.29
N LEU A 123 -6.35 -11.98 -3.58
CA LEU A 123 -7.38 -11.15 -2.95
C LEU A 123 -7.40 -11.35 -1.43
N LEU A 124 -7.34 -12.60 -0.98
CA LEU A 124 -7.34 -12.96 0.45
C LEU A 124 -6.11 -12.38 1.19
N THR A 125 -5.02 -12.05 0.49
CA THR A 125 -3.85 -11.43 1.14
C THR A 125 -4.14 -10.03 1.70
N PHE A 126 -5.15 -9.31 1.18
CA PHE A 126 -5.55 -8.01 1.70
C PHE A 126 -6.21 -8.12 3.09
N LEU A 127 -6.77 -9.28 3.43
CA LEU A 127 -7.49 -9.49 4.69
C LEU A 127 -6.52 -9.82 5.83
N PRO A 128 -6.58 -9.10 6.97
CA PRO A 128 -5.93 -9.55 8.19
C PRO A 128 -6.60 -10.82 8.74
N VAL A 129 -5.93 -11.49 9.68
CA VAL A 129 -6.35 -12.82 10.17
C VAL A 129 -7.75 -12.81 10.79
N ASP A 130 -8.10 -11.77 11.54
CA ASP A 130 -9.42 -11.57 12.12
C ASP A 130 -10.52 -11.47 11.05
N GLU A 131 -10.27 -10.75 9.95
CA GLU A 131 -11.20 -10.63 8.83
C GLU A 131 -11.32 -11.92 8.02
N LEU A 132 -10.23 -12.70 7.86
CA LEU A 132 -10.30 -14.05 7.29
C LEU A 132 -11.21 -14.95 8.13
N ARG A 133 -11.06 -14.93 9.46
CA ARG A 133 -11.93 -15.69 10.36
C ARG A 133 -13.38 -15.22 10.29
N GLN A 134 -13.61 -13.91 10.18
CA GLN A 134 -14.96 -13.36 10.05
C GLN A 134 -15.61 -13.79 8.72
N LEU A 135 -14.91 -13.71 7.60
CA LEU A 135 -15.37 -14.23 6.32
C LEU A 135 -15.78 -15.70 6.45
N LEU A 136 -14.91 -16.55 7.01
CA LEU A 136 -15.17 -17.98 7.16
C LEU A 136 -16.40 -18.27 8.04
N ARG A 137 -16.56 -17.55 9.16
CA ARG A 137 -17.73 -17.69 10.05
C ARG A 137 -19.05 -17.32 9.36
N ARG A 138 -19.05 -16.33 8.45
CA ARG A 138 -20.27 -15.92 7.71
C ARG A 138 -20.75 -16.97 6.70
N HIS A 139 -19.89 -17.92 6.35
CA HIS A 139 -20.17 -18.97 5.36
C HIS A 139 -20.06 -20.37 5.97
N ASP A 140 -20.19 -20.47 7.30
CA ASP A 140 -20.15 -21.74 8.05
C ASP A 140 -18.92 -22.62 7.74
N GLN A 141 -17.77 -21.97 7.49
CA GLN A 141 -16.50 -22.62 7.23
C GLN A 141 -15.61 -22.67 8.49
N CYS A 142 -14.66 -23.60 8.49
CA CYS A 142 -13.63 -23.69 9.52
C CYS A 142 -12.84 -22.38 9.62
N SER A 143 -12.91 -21.72 10.78
CA SER A 143 -12.28 -20.41 11.06
C SER A 143 -11.14 -20.49 12.09
N THR A 144 -10.63 -21.70 12.33
CA THR A 144 -9.49 -21.95 13.22
C THR A 144 -8.21 -22.22 12.43
N GLY A 145 -7.07 -22.22 13.11
CA GLY A 145 -5.76 -22.43 12.50
C GLY A 145 -4.97 -21.15 12.18
N ASP A 146 -3.85 -21.36 11.50
CA ASP A 146 -2.91 -20.32 11.06
C ASP A 146 -3.38 -19.62 9.78
N ARG A 147 -2.66 -18.58 9.34
CA ARG A 147 -3.05 -17.80 8.14
C ARG A 147 -3.15 -18.68 6.89
N GLY A 148 -2.25 -19.65 6.73
CA GLY A 148 -2.25 -20.58 5.59
C GLY A 148 -3.52 -21.42 5.55
N SER A 149 -3.88 -22.03 6.68
CA SER A 149 -5.10 -22.83 6.82
C SER A 149 -6.35 -22.01 6.55
N LEU A 150 -6.44 -20.80 7.10
CA LEU A 150 -7.56 -19.90 6.87
C LEU A 150 -7.71 -19.51 5.39
N ILE A 151 -6.60 -19.21 4.70
CA ILE A 151 -6.61 -18.94 3.26
C ILE A 151 -7.04 -20.18 2.47
N CYS A 152 -6.58 -21.37 2.87
CA CYS A 152 -6.99 -22.63 2.24
C CYS A 152 -8.51 -22.85 2.34
N HIS A 153 -9.08 -22.68 3.53
CA HIS A 153 -10.53 -22.76 3.73
C HIS A 153 -11.28 -21.68 2.93
N ALA A 154 -10.80 -20.43 2.95
CA ALA A 154 -11.46 -19.33 2.27
C ALA A 154 -11.43 -19.47 0.74
N ASN A 155 -10.40 -20.11 0.17
CA ASN A 155 -10.32 -20.38 -1.27
C ASN A 155 -11.42 -21.32 -1.79
N LYS A 156 -12.08 -22.08 -0.90
CA LYS A 156 -13.24 -22.92 -1.25
C LYS A 156 -14.50 -22.10 -1.56
N LEU A 157 -14.60 -20.88 -1.03
CA LEU A 157 -15.68 -19.95 -1.35
C LEU A 157 -15.59 -19.55 -2.82
N ASP A 158 -16.72 -19.14 -3.41
CA ASP A 158 -16.70 -18.60 -4.76
C ASP A 158 -15.93 -17.28 -4.80
N HIS A 159 -15.48 -16.92 -6.01
CA HIS A 159 -14.61 -15.76 -6.18
C HIS A 159 -15.32 -14.43 -5.92
N GLU A 160 -16.61 -14.32 -6.26
CA GLU A 160 -17.32 -13.06 -6.14
C GLU A 160 -17.60 -12.75 -4.66
N THR A 161 -17.96 -13.76 -3.87
CA THR A 161 -18.06 -13.67 -2.41
C THR A 161 -16.77 -13.11 -1.79
N ILE A 162 -15.61 -13.67 -2.15
CA ILE A 162 -14.31 -13.19 -1.64
C ILE A 162 -14.04 -11.75 -2.09
N ARG A 163 -14.28 -11.46 -3.37
CA ARG A 163 -14.03 -10.16 -3.99
C ARG A 163 -14.87 -9.06 -3.33
N ILE A 164 -16.17 -9.28 -3.17
CA ILE A 164 -17.10 -8.37 -2.49
C ILE A 164 -16.62 -8.13 -1.05
N TYR A 165 -16.33 -9.20 -0.31
CA TYR A 165 -15.85 -9.07 1.08
C TYR A 165 -14.57 -8.22 1.18
N VAL A 166 -13.62 -8.41 0.27
CA VAL A 166 -12.38 -7.62 0.22
C VAL A 166 -12.66 -6.15 -0.07
N LEU A 167 -13.51 -5.84 -1.06
CA LEU A 167 -13.89 -4.46 -1.37
C LEU A 167 -14.56 -3.77 -0.18
N GLU A 168 -15.49 -4.46 0.48
CA GLU A 168 -16.16 -3.95 1.68
C GLU A 168 -15.16 -3.73 2.83
N PHE A 169 -14.28 -4.69 3.09
CA PHE A 169 -13.25 -4.56 4.12
C PHE A 169 -12.38 -3.33 3.88
N MET A 170 -11.92 -3.13 2.65
CA MET A 170 -11.10 -1.98 2.27
C MET A 170 -11.86 -0.68 2.54
N ARG A 171 -13.13 -0.56 2.13
CA ARG A 171 -13.95 0.63 2.45
C ARG A 171 -14.08 0.87 3.96
N ARG A 172 -14.40 -0.18 4.74
CA ARG A 172 -14.51 -0.07 6.21
C ARG A 172 -13.19 0.36 6.87
N ARG A 173 -12.06 -0.12 6.36
CA ARG A 173 -10.73 0.19 6.89
C ARG A 173 -10.42 1.68 6.78
N THR A 174 -10.75 2.33 5.66
CA THR A 174 -10.47 3.75 5.49
C THR A 174 -11.37 4.62 6.36
N ALA A 175 -12.66 4.31 6.48
CA ALA A 175 -13.55 5.02 7.38
C ALA A 175 -12.97 5.09 8.81
N ARG A 176 -12.44 3.96 9.31
CA ARG A 176 -11.75 3.92 10.63
C ARG A 176 -10.50 4.78 10.68
N LEU A 177 -9.69 4.79 9.62
CA LEU A 177 -8.47 5.61 9.55
C LEU A 177 -8.79 7.11 9.50
N GLU A 178 -9.83 7.50 8.76
CA GLU A 178 -10.33 8.88 8.71
C GLU A 178 -10.92 9.33 10.04
N SER A 179 -11.71 8.48 10.70
CA SER A 179 -12.22 8.77 12.05
C SER A 179 -11.08 9.00 13.04
N LYS A 180 -10.03 8.15 13.00
CA LYS A 180 -8.84 8.32 13.85
C LYS A 180 -8.03 9.59 13.53
N ARG A 181 -7.97 9.99 12.27
CA ARG A 181 -7.33 11.26 11.86
C ARG A 181 -8.12 12.48 12.32
N LYS A 182 -9.46 12.41 12.27
CA LYS A 182 -10.36 13.46 12.76
C LYS A 182 -10.36 13.57 14.29
N THR A 183 -10.26 12.45 15.01
CA THR A 183 -10.17 12.45 16.49
C THR A 183 -8.78 12.73 17.03
N ASN A 184 -7.74 12.71 16.19
CA ASN A 184 -6.37 13.01 16.60
C ASN A 184 -5.65 13.91 15.55
N PRO A 185 -6.01 15.19 15.44
CA PRO A 185 -5.53 16.09 14.38
C PRO A 185 -4.04 16.48 14.47
N LEU A 186 -3.33 16.09 15.53
CA LEU A 186 -1.95 16.53 15.81
C LEU A 186 -0.98 15.37 15.99
N GLN A 187 -0.54 14.78 14.87
CA GLN A 187 0.80 14.19 14.72
C GLN A 187 1.29 14.40 13.27
N VAL A 188 1.49 15.68 12.89
CA VAL A 188 2.25 16.08 11.69
C VAL A 188 3.51 16.89 12.09
N HIS A 189 3.96 16.77 13.34
CA HIS A 189 5.29 17.23 13.78
C HIS A 189 6.05 16.08 14.44
N GLY A 190 6.39 15.08 13.63
CA GLY A 190 7.14 13.89 14.04
C GLY A 190 8.66 14.01 13.93
N GLN A 191 9.21 15.19 13.61
CA GLN A 191 10.67 15.37 13.55
C GLN A 191 11.27 16.03 14.80
N GLU A 192 10.49 16.69 15.66
CA GLU A 192 11.01 17.33 16.89
C GLU A 192 10.80 16.51 18.18
N ARG A 193 9.80 15.62 18.25
CA ARG A 193 9.59 14.78 19.47
C ARG A 193 10.50 13.56 19.55
N VAL A 194 11.03 13.12 18.41
CA VAL A 194 11.95 11.96 18.37
C VAL A 194 13.32 12.35 18.93
N THR A 195 13.80 13.56 18.65
CA THR A 195 15.08 14.06 19.18
C THR A 195 15.04 14.25 20.69
N GLN A 196 14.00 14.87 21.24
CA GLN A 196 13.86 15.06 22.70
C GLN A 196 13.71 13.72 23.44
N SER A 197 12.96 12.76 22.90
CA SER A 197 12.81 11.43 23.50
C SER A 197 14.12 10.61 23.43
N MET A 198 14.86 10.71 22.32
CA MET A 198 16.17 10.05 22.18
C MET A 198 17.23 10.65 23.10
N GLU A 199 17.31 11.98 23.23
CA GLU A 199 18.23 12.67 24.15
C GLU A 199 17.93 12.34 25.62
N SER A 200 16.64 12.31 25.98
CA SER A 200 16.19 11.93 27.33
C SER A 200 16.59 10.50 27.69
N ASN A 201 16.49 9.57 26.73
CA ASN A 201 16.86 8.18 26.92
C ASN A 201 18.39 7.99 26.92
N LEU A 202 19.13 8.74 26.11
CA LEU A 202 20.61 8.77 26.13
C LEU A 202 21.14 9.33 27.46
N GLN A 203 20.57 10.41 27.99
CA GLN A 203 20.95 10.96 29.29
C GLN A 203 20.68 9.97 30.42
N ARG A 204 19.52 9.29 30.43
CA ARG A 204 19.26 8.23 31.43
C ARG A 204 20.25 7.07 31.33
N PHE A 205 20.60 6.66 30.11
CA PHE A 205 21.57 5.58 29.89
C PHE A 205 22.98 5.98 30.37
N LEU A 206 23.43 7.20 30.07
CA LEU A 206 24.72 7.72 30.53
C LEU A 206 24.76 7.88 32.06
N LEU A 207 23.66 8.29 32.70
CA LEU A 207 23.57 8.36 34.15
C LEU A 207 23.66 6.97 34.80
N GLN A 208 23.04 5.96 34.19
CA GLN A 208 23.11 4.57 34.66
C GLN A 208 24.52 3.97 34.46
N ALA A 209 25.21 4.33 33.39
CA ALA A 209 26.57 3.86 33.13
C ALA A 209 27.62 4.47 34.09
N GLN A 210 27.33 5.61 34.72
CA GLN A 210 28.19 6.23 35.74
C GLN A 210 27.96 5.67 37.15
N THR A 211 26.78 5.07 37.41
CA THR A 211 26.45 4.48 38.72
C THR A 211 26.80 3.00 38.84
N THR A 212 27.03 2.30 37.72
CA THR A 212 27.56 0.93 37.75
C THR A 212 29.08 0.93 37.75
N GLY A 213 29.65 0.77 38.95
CA GLY A 213 31.08 0.60 39.16
C GLY A 213 31.69 -0.52 38.32
N SER A 214 32.86 -0.22 37.74
CA SER A 214 33.88 -1.09 37.15
C SER A 214 33.54 -2.59 37.09
N THR A 215 33.11 -3.07 35.92
CA THR A 215 33.23 -4.49 35.58
C THR A 215 34.51 -4.68 34.78
N THR A 216 35.53 -5.27 35.41
CA THR A 216 36.80 -5.62 34.76
C THR A 216 36.57 -6.72 33.73
N ALA A 217 36.75 -6.40 32.45
CA ALA A 217 36.67 -7.36 31.35
C ALA A 217 37.85 -8.35 31.41
N THR A 218 37.56 -9.64 31.55
CA THR A 218 38.57 -10.71 31.48
C THR A 218 38.76 -11.12 30.00
N PRO A 219 39.99 -11.12 29.45
CA PRO A 219 40.19 -11.44 28.04
C PRO A 219 40.08 -12.94 27.76
N ARG A 220 39.40 -13.27 26.66
CA ARG A 220 39.15 -14.64 26.20
C ARG A 220 40.44 -15.24 25.60
N ARG A 221 40.92 -16.36 26.15
CA ARG A 221 42.01 -17.14 25.54
C ARG A 221 41.53 -17.75 24.22
N LEU A 222 42.33 -17.55 23.18
CA LEU A 222 42.20 -18.24 21.90
C LEU A 222 42.88 -19.62 22.04
N SER A 223 42.13 -20.66 21.69
CA SER A 223 42.62 -22.00 21.37
C SER A 223 41.78 -22.52 20.21
#